data_AF-A0A2M7YVM9-F1
#
_entry.id   AF-A0A2M7YVM9-F1
#
_cell.length_a   1.000
_cell.length_b   1.000
_cell.length_c   1.000
_cell.angle_alpha   90.00
_cell.angle_beta   90.00
_cell.angle_gamma   90.00
#
_symmetry.space_group_name_H-M   'P 1'
#
loop_
_entity.id
_entity.type
_entity.pdbx_description
1 polymer ?
#
loop_
_entity_poly.entity_id
_entity_poly.type
_entity_poly.pdbx_seq_one_letter_code
_entity_poly.pdbx_strand_id
1 'polypeptide(L)'
;MQNELDARKLAREISILGVNQVEQVADNELIREGRDIPWLQDTWDELVWGSWHVEWRDVVILDPDNQKITTYNLTEHNLTDPANYAELKALLIEAAGG
;
A
#
# COMPACT_ATOMS: atom_id res chain seq x y z
N MET A 1 -1.98 -5.47 8.71
CA MET A 1 -0.67 -5.85 8.15
C MET A 1 0.50 -5.04 8.74
N GLN A 2 0.48 -3.69 8.78
CA GLN A 2 1.57 -2.87 9.33
C GLN A 2 2.12 -3.39 10.67
N ASN A 3 1.26 -3.56 11.68
CA ASN A 3 1.66 -4.09 12.99
C ASN A 3 2.35 -5.47 12.94
N GLU A 4 2.01 -6.32 11.96
CA GLU A 4 2.68 -7.62 11.79
C GLU A 4 4.08 -7.47 11.20
N LEU A 5 4.29 -6.48 10.33
CA LEU A 5 5.58 -6.17 9.73
C LEU A 5 6.51 -5.53 10.78
N ASP A 6 6.00 -4.60 11.57
CA ASP A 6 6.76 -3.95 12.66
C ASP A 6 7.22 -4.98 13.71
N ALA A 7 6.38 -5.97 14.00
CA ALA A 7 6.72 -7.06 14.92
C ALA A 7 7.84 -7.98 14.38
N ARG A 8 8.11 -7.99 13.07
CA ARG A 8 9.05 -8.94 12.43
C ARG A 8 10.54 -8.60 12.58
N LYS A 9 10.93 -7.51 13.22
CA LYS A 9 12.35 -7.10 13.42
C LYS A 9 13.19 -7.30 12.14
N LEU A 10 12.69 -6.79 11.02
CA LEU A 10 13.37 -6.86 9.73
C LEU A 10 14.62 -5.96 9.73
N ALA A 11 15.57 -6.25 8.83
CA ALA A 11 16.75 -5.42 8.66
C ALA A 11 16.41 -4.01 8.14
N ARG A 12 15.27 -3.88 7.45
CA ARG A 12 14.70 -2.61 6.98
C ARG A 12 13.24 -2.54 7.38
N GLU A 13 12.82 -1.37 7.83
CA GLU A 13 11.42 -1.11 8.17
C GLU A 13 10.58 -1.00 6.89
N ILE A 14 9.35 -1.50 6.95
CA ILE A 14 8.38 -1.40 5.86
C ILE A 14 7.29 -0.44 6.33
N SER A 15 7.00 0.59 5.54
CA SER A 15 5.89 1.52 5.83
C SER A 15 4.81 1.36 4.76
N ILE A 16 3.58 1.12 5.21
CA ILE A 16 2.39 1.08 4.37
C ILE A 16 1.65 2.40 4.55
N LEU A 17 1.40 3.09 3.44
CA LEU A 17 0.51 4.25 3.38
C LEU A 17 -0.51 4.04 2.26
N GLY A 18 -1.69 4.64 2.41
CA GLY A 18 -2.68 4.71 1.35
C GLY A 18 -2.73 6.09 0.71
N VAL A 19 -3.09 6.13 -0.57
CA VAL A 19 -3.39 7.37 -1.30
C VAL A 19 -4.69 7.14 -2.05
N ASN A 20 -5.69 7.99 -1.87
CA ASN A 20 -6.92 7.93 -2.66
C ASN A 20 -6.80 8.77 -3.95
N GLN A 21 -7.76 8.66 -4.86
CA GLN A 21 -7.81 9.48 -6.07
C GLN A 21 -8.21 10.93 -5.74
N VAL A 22 -7.83 11.86 -6.63
CA VAL A 22 -8.39 13.21 -6.67
C VAL A 22 -9.93 13.18 -6.55
N GLU A 23 -10.47 14.15 -5.80
CA GLU A 23 -11.90 14.31 -5.49
C GLU A 23 -12.53 13.26 -4.55
N GLN A 24 -11.79 12.23 -4.10
CA GLN A 24 -12.30 11.21 -3.16
C GLN A 24 -12.15 11.60 -1.67
N VAL A 25 -11.99 12.89 -1.37
CA VAL A 25 -11.71 13.39 0.00
C VAL A 25 -12.80 13.03 1.02
N ALA A 26 -14.04 12.90 0.58
CA ALA A 26 -15.18 12.60 1.43
C ALA A 26 -15.06 11.23 2.13
N ASP A 27 -14.38 10.27 1.48
CA ASP A 27 -14.24 8.89 1.98
C ASP A 27 -13.01 8.70 2.87
N ASN A 28 -12.15 9.72 3.01
CA ASN A 28 -10.91 9.63 3.79
C ASN A 28 -11.17 9.28 5.26
N GLU A 29 -12.17 9.90 5.88
CA GLU A 29 -12.51 9.61 7.28
C GLU A 29 -13.01 8.17 7.44
N LEU A 30 -13.81 7.67 6.51
CA LEU A 30 -14.32 6.29 6.54
C LEU A 30 -13.20 5.25 6.39
N ILE A 31 -12.20 5.53 5.54
CA ILE A 31 -11.08 4.61 5.38
C ILE A 31 -10.19 4.58 6.63
N ARG A 32 -9.97 5.71 7.31
CA ARG A 32 -9.16 5.75 8.54
C ARG A 32 -9.91 5.30 9.78
N GLU A 33 -11.24 5.27 9.75
CA GLU A 33 -12.04 4.90 10.93
C GLU A 33 -11.64 3.51 11.46
N GLY A 34 -11.18 3.47 12.72
CA GLY A 34 -10.73 2.26 13.39
C GLY A 34 -9.44 1.64 12.84
N ARG A 35 -8.69 2.34 11.98
CA ARG A 35 -7.47 1.86 11.35
C ARG A 35 -6.30 2.83 11.58
N ASP A 36 -5.17 2.28 11.98
CA ASP A 36 -3.91 3.02 12.09
C ASP A 36 -3.13 2.86 10.77
N ILE A 37 -3.45 3.71 9.80
CA ILE A 37 -2.78 3.74 8.50
C ILE A 37 -2.59 5.19 8.06
N PRO A 38 -1.37 5.61 7.70
CA PRO A 38 -1.14 6.88 7.01
C PRO A 38 -1.97 6.93 5.72
N TRP A 39 -2.74 8.00 5.54
CA TRP A 39 -3.64 8.15 4.40
C TRP A 39 -3.46 9.54 3.78
N LEU A 40 -3.04 9.57 2.52
CA LEU A 40 -2.81 10.78 1.75
C LEU A 40 -3.96 11.02 0.76
N GLN A 41 -4.11 12.28 0.37
CA GLN A 41 -5.03 12.71 -0.65
C GLN A 41 -4.27 13.05 -1.93
N ASP A 42 -4.60 12.39 -3.05
CA ASP A 42 -4.10 12.82 -4.36
C ASP A 42 -4.75 14.17 -4.75
N THR A 43 -4.00 15.04 -5.41
CA THR A 43 -4.45 16.40 -5.77
C THR A 43 -4.11 16.73 -7.21
N TRP A 44 -4.76 17.74 -7.78
CA TRP A 44 -4.43 18.20 -9.14
C TRP A 44 -3.02 18.77 -9.27
N ASP A 45 -2.44 19.27 -8.17
CA ASP A 45 -1.06 19.78 -8.14
C ASP A 45 -0.03 18.65 -8.11
N GLU A 46 -0.37 17.52 -7.49
CA GLU A 46 0.52 16.37 -7.26
C GLU A 46 -0.17 15.07 -7.68
N LEU A 47 -0.53 14.96 -8.96
CA LEU A 47 -1.36 13.88 -9.55
C LEU A 47 -0.63 12.52 -9.57
N VAL A 48 -0.44 11.91 -8.40
CA VAL A 48 0.37 10.71 -8.23
C VAL A 48 -0.29 9.47 -8.84
N TRP A 49 -1.63 9.35 -8.81
CA TRP A 49 -2.30 8.24 -9.47
C TRP A 49 -2.03 8.21 -10.96
N GLY A 50 -2.10 9.38 -11.60
CA GLY A 50 -1.80 9.55 -13.01
C GLY A 50 -0.33 9.27 -13.33
N SER A 51 0.59 9.79 -12.51
CA SER A 51 2.03 9.59 -12.71
C SER A 51 2.49 8.14 -12.50
N TRP A 52 1.86 7.42 -11.57
CA TRP A 52 2.23 6.02 -11.27
C TRP A 52 1.48 5.01 -12.14
N HIS A 53 0.52 5.49 -12.94
CA HIS A 53 -0.34 4.68 -13.79
C HIS A 53 -1.02 3.54 -13.01
N VAL A 54 -1.56 3.86 -11.83
CA VAL A 54 -2.24 2.88 -10.96
C VAL A 54 -3.70 2.70 -11.34
N GLU A 55 -4.20 1.50 -11.10
CA GLU A 55 -5.61 1.15 -11.13
C GLU A 55 -6.22 1.13 -9.73
N TRP A 56 -7.56 1.01 -9.69
CA TRP A 56 -8.29 0.97 -8.43
C TRP A 56 -7.81 -0.19 -7.55
N ARG A 57 -7.34 0.18 -6.35
CA ARG A 57 -6.81 -0.73 -5.30
C ARG A 57 -5.50 -1.43 -5.67
N ASP A 58 -4.66 -0.78 -6.47
CA ASP A 58 -3.27 -1.17 -6.61
C ASP A 58 -2.48 -0.92 -5.32
N VAL A 59 -1.66 -1.91 -4.94
CA VAL A 59 -0.56 -1.75 -3.99
C VAL A 59 0.72 -1.69 -4.78
N VAL A 60 1.35 -0.52 -4.85
CA VAL A 60 2.66 -0.33 -5.48
C VAL A 60 3.74 -0.70 -4.46
N ILE A 61 4.58 -1.68 -4.80
CA ILE A 61 5.65 -2.17 -3.91
C ILE A 61 6.98 -1.58 -4.39
N LEU A 62 7.69 -0.94 -3.47
CA LEU A 62 8.97 -0.27 -3.73
C LEU A 62 10.13 -0.99 -3.03
N ASP A 63 11.32 -0.85 -3.60
CA ASP A 63 12.57 -1.23 -2.95
C ASP A 63 13.09 -0.12 -2.00
N PRO A 64 14.18 -0.35 -1.26
CA PRO A 64 14.76 0.65 -0.35
C PRO A 64 15.28 1.93 -1.02
N ASP A 65 15.51 1.90 -2.34
CA ASP A 65 15.92 3.04 -3.16
C ASP A 65 14.70 3.75 -3.80
N ASN A 66 13.48 3.42 -3.34
CA ASN A 66 12.19 3.90 -3.82
C ASN A 66 11.92 3.59 -5.30
N GLN A 67 12.53 2.54 -5.84
CA GLN A 67 12.21 2.05 -7.18
C GLN A 67 11.05 1.07 -7.13
N LYS A 68 10.13 1.19 -8.08
CA LYS A 68 8.99 0.28 -8.21
C LYS A 68 9.48 -1.13 -8.56
N ILE A 69 9.19 -2.10 -7.70
CA ILE A 69 9.42 -3.52 -7.95
C ILE A 69 8.24 -4.11 -8.72
N THR A 70 7.03 -3.96 -8.17
CA THR A 70 5.81 -4.55 -8.74
C THR A 70 4.55 -3.82 -8.28
N THR A 71 3.40 -4.24 -8.79
CA THR A 71 2.07 -3.81 -8.37
C THR A 71 1.23 -5.03 -8.06
N TYR A 72 0.45 -4.96 -6.99
CA TYR A 72 -0.43 -6.04 -6.54
C TYR A 72 -1.85 -5.50 -6.38
N ASN A 73 -2.78 -5.92 -7.26
CA ASN A 73 -4.13 -5.36 -7.31
C ASN A 73 -5.08 -6.10 -6.35
N LEU A 74 -5.68 -5.38 -5.40
CA LEU A 74 -6.55 -6.01 -4.39
C LEU A 74 -7.98 -6.30 -4.88
N THR A 75 -8.36 -5.81 -6.06
CA THR A 75 -9.62 -6.19 -6.73
C THR A 75 -9.51 -7.60 -7.29
N GLU A 76 -8.36 -7.94 -7.85
CA GLU A 76 -8.04 -9.30 -8.31
C GLU A 76 -7.67 -10.22 -7.13
N HIS A 77 -6.93 -9.69 -6.16
CA HIS A 77 -6.40 -10.42 -5.01
C HIS A 77 -7.03 -9.96 -3.69
N ASN A 78 -8.23 -10.46 -3.42
CA ASN A 78 -8.95 -10.11 -2.20
C ASN A 78 -8.21 -10.57 -0.92
N LEU A 79 -7.88 -9.64 -0.03
CA LEU A 79 -7.18 -9.90 1.23
C LEU A 79 -8.00 -10.67 2.28
N THR A 80 -9.30 -10.88 2.08
CA THR A 80 -10.06 -11.83 2.90
C THR A 80 -9.67 -13.28 2.62
N ASP A 81 -9.06 -13.55 1.46
CA ASP A 81 -8.39 -14.81 1.18
C ASP A 81 -7.04 -14.85 1.91
N PRO A 82 -6.82 -15.80 2.83
CA PRO A 82 -5.55 -15.93 3.54
C PRO A 82 -4.34 -16.12 2.62
N ALA A 83 -4.52 -16.74 1.43
CA ALA A 83 -3.46 -16.93 0.46
C ALA A 83 -2.98 -15.58 -0.11
N ASN A 84 -3.92 -14.74 -0.56
CA ASN A 84 -3.61 -13.40 -1.09
C ASN A 84 -2.99 -12.49 -0.01
N TYR A 85 -3.46 -12.60 1.24
CA TYR A 85 -2.88 -11.86 2.36
C TYR A 85 -1.43 -12.29 2.64
N ALA A 86 -1.18 -13.60 2.63
CA ALA A 86 0.15 -14.15 2.84
C ALA A 86 1.11 -13.79 1.69
N GLU A 87 0.63 -13.82 0.45
CA GLU A 87 1.38 -13.45 -0.74
C GLU A 87 1.80 -11.99 -0.72
N LEU A 88 0.87 -11.05 -0.53
CA LEU A 88 1.22 -9.62 -0.43
C LEU A 88 2.22 -9.37 0.70
N LYS A 89 2.04 -9.99 1.86
CA LYS A 89 2.97 -9.86 2.98
C LYS A 89 4.36 -10.40 2.65
N ALA A 90 4.45 -11.50 1.91
CA ALA A 90 5.72 -12.05 1.47
C ALA A 90 6.44 -11.09 0.50
N LEU A 91 5.71 -10.53 -0.48
CA LEU A 91 6.25 -9.55 -1.43
C LEU A 91 6.83 -8.32 -0.72
N LEU A 92 6.12 -7.78 0.29
CA LEU A 92 6.60 -6.63 1.07
C LEU A 92 7.88 -6.95 1.85
N ILE A 93 8.03 -8.18 2.34
CA ILE A 93 9.21 -8.60 3.11
C ILE A 93 10.40 -8.85 2.19
N GLU A 94 10.18 -9.51 1.06
CA GLU A 94 11.19 -9.70 0.03
C GLU A 94 11.73 -8.34 -0.46
N ALA A 95 10.84 -7.37 -0.71
CA ALA A 95 11.20 -6.00 -1.09
C ALA A 95 12.10 -5.29 -0.05
N ALA A 96 11.94 -5.59 1.23
CA ALA A 96 12.79 -5.04 2.30
C ALA A 96 14.20 -5.67 2.35
N GLY A 97 14.49 -6.65 1.49
CA GLY A 97 15.72 -7.46 1.52
C GLY A 97 15.60 -8.68 2.43
N GLY A 98 14.40 -9.28 2.48
CA GLY A 98 14.09 -10.52 3.19
C GLY A 98 14.77 -11.76 2.62
#